data_AF-A0A8B7TNA6-F1
#
_entry.id   AF-A0A8B7TNA6-F1
#
_cell.length_a   1.000
_cell.length_b   1.000
_cell.length_c   1.000
_cell.angle_alpha   90.00
_cell.angle_beta   90.00
_cell.angle_gamma   90.00
#
_symmetry.space_group_name_H-M   'P 1'
#
loop_
_entity.id
_entity.type
_entity.pdbx_description
1 polymer ?
#
loop_
_entity_poly.entity_id
_entity_poly.type
_entity_poly.pdbx_seq_one_letter_code
_entity_poly.pdbx_strand_id
1 'polypeptide(L)'
;KGCTKGLFHQSQHSISVFCTNMMERNQKAEATGYAHPTQDLFMENVMFCGMAGFSDFYKAQWLETTVSWQRPQESGFGKPAPKDEELVAARPHPQHILRRVRSREKLFADGCSCHNTATTVAALVGFLYFLAENPPANREQPPSTLSPQSDY
;
A
#
# COMPACT_ATOMS: atom_id res chain seq x y z
N LYS A 1 -6.10 24.41 -4.09
CA LYS A 1 -6.70 25.14 -2.95
C LYS A 1 -7.97 24.40 -2.55
N GLY A 2 -8.01 23.80 -1.35
CA GLY A 2 -9.11 22.92 -0.90
C GLY A 2 -10.37 23.66 -0.45
N CYS A 3 -11.41 22.90 -0.09
CA CYS A 3 -12.65 23.43 0.48
C CYS A 3 -12.39 23.97 1.89
N THR A 4 -12.47 25.30 2.07
CA THR A 4 -12.21 25.96 3.37
C THR A 4 -13.41 26.73 3.91
N LYS A 5 -14.57 26.65 3.24
CA LYS A 5 -15.77 27.37 3.62
C LYS A 5 -16.85 26.42 4.17
N GLY A 6 -17.77 26.99 4.95
CA GLY A 6 -18.91 26.25 5.51
C GLY A 6 -18.45 25.10 6.40
N LEU A 7 -19.02 23.91 6.17
CA LEU A 7 -18.75 22.70 6.94
C LEU A 7 -17.25 22.33 7.01
N PHE A 8 -16.45 22.74 6.03
CA PHE A 8 -15.03 22.40 5.93
C PHE A 8 -14.09 23.45 6.53
N HIS A 9 -14.61 24.51 7.15
CA HIS A 9 -13.79 25.58 7.74
C HIS A 9 -12.76 25.03 8.74
N GLN A 10 -13.15 24.05 9.55
CA GLN A 10 -12.26 23.47 10.57
C GLN A 10 -11.56 22.19 10.13
N SER A 11 -11.73 21.78 8.86
CA SER A 11 -11.21 20.50 8.36
C SER A 11 -9.71 20.33 8.62
N GLN A 12 -8.91 21.33 8.29
CA GLN A 12 -7.46 21.29 8.51
C GLN A 12 -7.08 21.19 9.99
N HIS A 13 -7.79 21.90 10.86
CA HIS A 13 -7.57 21.82 12.31
C HIS A 13 -7.93 20.44 12.85
N SER A 14 -9.09 19.89 12.46
CA SER A 14 -9.52 18.55 12.85
C SER A 14 -8.55 17.48 12.36
N ILE A 15 -8.07 17.58 11.11
CA ILE A 15 -7.07 16.67 10.55
C ILE A 15 -5.76 16.78 11.33
N SER A 16 -5.31 17.99 11.67
CA SER A 16 -4.10 18.18 12.46
C SER A 16 -4.20 17.52 13.84
N VAL A 17 -5.27 17.77 14.58
CA VAL A 17 -5.50 17.14 15.89
C VAL A 17 -5.58 15.61 15.76
N PHE A 18 -6.30 15.13 14.74
CA PHE A 18 -6.42 13.71 14.46
C PHE A 18 -5.04 13.07 14.19
N CYS A 19 -4.26 13.64 13.27
CA CYS A 19 -2.98 13.05 12.87
C CYS A 19 -1.90 13.16 13.95
N THR A 20 -1.93 14.17 14.82
CA THR A 20 -1.09 14.19 16.02
C THR A 20 -1.41 13.00 16.93
N ASN A 21 -2.70 12.75 17.22
CA ASN A 21 -3.11 11.61 18.05
C ASN A 21 -2.78 10.25 17.38
N MET A 22 -2.89 10.16 16.07
CA MET A 22 -2.55 8.93 15.34
C MET A 22 -1.05 8.66 15.32
N MET A 23 -0.21 9.69 15.29
CA MET A 23 1.24 9.54 15.39
C MET A 23 1.62 8.94 16.75
N GLU A 24 1.08 9.47 17.84
CA GLU A 24 1.31 8.92 19.19
C GLU A 24 0.87 7.45 19.30
N ARG A 25 -0.29 7.11 18.73
CA ARG A 25 -0.77 5.72 18.68
C ARG A 25 0.17 4.81 17.90
N ASN A 26 0.67 5.25 16.75
CA ASN A 26 1.58 4.47 15.93
C ASN A 26 2.93 4.27 16.62
N GLN A 27 3.47 5.31 17.27
CA GLN A 27 4.70 5.19 18.08
C GLN A 27 4.52 4.17 19.22
N LYS A 28 3.36 4.16 19.87
CA LYS A 28 3.05 3.14 20.90
C LYS A 28 2.95 1.75 20.30
N ALA A 29 2.31 1.60 19.14
CA ALA A 29 2.23 0.32 18.44
C ALA A 29 3.62 -0.22 18.09
N GLU A 30 4.50 0.63 17.57
CA GLU A 30 5.91 0.33 17.31
C GLU A 30 6.64 -0.12 18.57
N ALA A 31 6.50 0.61 19.68
CA ALA A 31 7.14 0.26 20.96
C ALA A 31 6.65 -1.09 21.54
N THR A 32 5.44 -1.52 21.18
CA THR A 32 4.86 -2.80 21.61
C THR A 32 5.01 -3.94 20.60
N GLY A 33 5.75 -3.71 19.50
CA GLY A 33 6.01 -4.74 18.49
C GLY A 33 4.81 -5.07 17.59
N TYR A 34 3.89 -4.12 17.40
CA TYR A 34 2.79 -4.23 16.43
C TYR A 34 1.85 -5.43 16.68
N ALA A 35 1.49 -5.69 17.94
CA ALA A 35 0.57 -6.76 18.30
C ALA A 35 -0.76 -6.64 17.54
N HIS A 36 -1.29 -7.75 17.01
CA HIS A 36 -2.62 -7.77 16.39
C HIS A 36 -3.71 -7.39 17.43
N PRO A 37 -4.75 -6.59 17.09
CA PRO A 37 -5.13 -6.08 15.76
C PRO A 37 -4.56 -4.68 15.42
N THR A 38 -3.52 -4.23 16.12
CA THR A 38 -2.99 -2.86 15.97
C THR A 38 -2.37 -2.59 14.60
N GLN A 39 -2.05 -3.63 13.82
CA GLN A 39 -1.43 -3.52 12.50
C GLN A 39 -2.34 -2.81 11.49
N ASP A 40 -3.64 -3.14 11.47
CA ASP A 40 -4.60 -2.53 10.54
C ASP A 40 -4.69 -1.03 10.79
N LEU A 41 -4.97 -0.63 12.04
CA LEU A 41 -5.01 0.77 12.45
C LEU A 41 -3.68 1.49 12.19
N PHE A 42 -2.55 0.80 12.38
CA PHE A 42 -1.24 1.38 12.11
C PHE A 42 -1.10 1.74 10.62
N MET A 43 -1.44 0.81 9.72
CA MET A 43 -1.41 1.05 8.27
C MET A 43 -2.37 2.16 7.87
N GLU A 44 -3.59 2.16 8.40
CA GLU A 44 -4.60 3.19 8.12
C GLU A 44 -4.11 4.59 8.52
N ASN A 45 -3.49 4.70 9.69
CA ASN A 45 -2.92 5.95 10.18
C ASN A 45 -1.78 6.45 9.29
N VAL A 46 -0.83 5.56 8.91
CA VAL A 46 0.27 5.91 8.00
C VAL A 46 -0.27 6.38 6.65
N MET A 47 -1.23 5.64 6.09
CA MET A 47 -1.85 5.96 4.81
C MET A 47 -2.57 7.30 4.85
N PHE A 48 -3.54 7.46 5.77
CA PHE A 48 -4.40 8.63 5.82
C PHE A 48 -3.60 9.90 6.17
N CYS A 49 -2.81 9.87 7.24
CA CYS A 49 -2.10 11.07 7.69
C CYS A 49 -0.92 11.43 6.80
N GLY A 50 -0.24 10.44 6.22
CA GLY A 50 0.76 10.69 5.18
C GLY A 50 0.13 11.42 3.98
N MET A 51 -0.99 10.89 3.45
CA MET A 51 -1.70 11.52 2.33
C MET A 51 -2.32 12.87 2.68
N ALA A 52 -2.62 13.12 3.96
CA ALA A 52 -3.06 14.41 4.46
C ALA A 52 -1.93 15.46 4.58
N GLY A 53 -0.67 15.08 4.30
CA GLY A 53 0.49 15.97 4.28
C GLY A 53 1.39 15.91 5.52
N PHE A 54 1.14 14.97 6.44
CA PHE A 54 1.99 14.77 7.62
C PHE A 54 3.12 13.80 7.27
N SER A 55 4.21 14.32 6.71
CA SER A 55 5.36 13.53 6.25
C SER A 55 6.07 12.76 7.36
N ASP A 56 5.85 13.07 8.64
CA ASP A 56 6.44 12.31 9.75
C ASP A 56 5.95 10.85 9.80
N PHE A 57 4.83 10.53 9.14
CA PHE A 57 4.35 9.15 8.97
C PHE A 57 5.15 8.36 7.92
N TYR A 58 5.90 9.04 7.06
CA TYR A 58 6.71 8.48 5.99
C TYR A 58 8.09 8.06 6.48
N LYS A 59 8.12 7.17 7.47
CA LYS A 59 9.36 6.54 7.95
C LYS A 59 9.66 5.28 7.15
N ALA A 60 10.88 5.15 6.63
CA ALA A 60 11.30 3.99 5.85
C ALA A 60 11.07 2.66 6.59
N GLN A 61 11.47 2.60 7.87
CA GLN A 61 11.26 1.42 8.73
C GLN A 61 9.78 1.05 8.89
N TRP A 62 8.89 2.05 9.00
CA TRP A 62 7.46 1.80 9.11
C TRP A 62 6.90 1.20 7.82
N LEU A 63 7.34 1.69 6.66
CA LEU A 63 6.93 1.15 5.36
C LEU A 63 7.45 -0.27 5.13
N GLU A 64 8.71 -0.55 5.46
CA GLU A 64 9.25 -1.90 5.39
C GLU A 64 8.46 -2.87 6.28
N THR A 65 8.11 -2.41 7.48
CA THR A 65 7.31 -3.19 8.43
C THR A 65 5.91 -3.46 7.89
N THR A 66 5.18 -2.46 7.37
CA THR A 66 3.82 -2.65 6.83
C THR A 66 3.80 -3.52 5.56
N VAL A 67 4.84 -3.42 4.72
CA VAL A 67 5.02 -4.30 3.56
C VAL A 67 5.28 -5.75 4.00
N SER A 68 6.01 -5.95 5.10
CA SER A 68 6.27 -7.30 5.63
C SER A 68 5.00 -8.02 6.13
N TRP A 69 3.94 -7.27 6.47
CA TRP A 69 2.65 -7.83 6.90
C TRP A 69 1.81 -8.37 5.75
N GLN A 70 2.20 -8.09 4.49
CA GLN A 70 1.56 -8.73 3.35
C GLN A 70 1.84 -10.24 3.37
N ARG A 71 0.86 -11.06 2.97
CA ARG A 71 0.97 -12.53 3.01
C ARG A 71 1.37 -13.11 1.64
N PRO A 72 2.67 -13.19 1.29
CA PRO A 72 3.10 -13.61 -0.04
C PRO A 72 2.74 -15.06 -0.38
N GLN A 73 2.65 -15.96 0.62
CA GLN A 73 2.31 -17.36 0.36
C GLN A 73 0.83 -17.60 0.06
N GLU A 74 -0.05 -16.77 0.64
CA GLU A 74 -1.51 -16.85 0.54
C GLU A 74 -2.08 -15.94 -0.57
N SER A 75 -1.30 -14.95 -1.00
CA SER A 75 -1.54 -14.10 -2.17
C SER A 75 -1.43 -14.94 -3.45
N GLY A 76 -2.47 -15.72 -3.71
CA GLY A 76 -2.64 -16.48 -4.95
C GLY A 76 -2.98 -15.60 -6.14
N PHE A 77 -2.27 -14.50 -6.36
CA PHE A 77 -2.30 -13.83 -7.66
C PHE A 77 -1.41 -14.62 -8.63
N GLY A 78 -2.06 -15.36 -9.53
CA GLY A 78 -1.37 -16.02 -10.65
C GLY A 78 -0.69 -17.36 -10.34
N LYS A 79 -0.97 -18.04 -9.21
CA LYS A 79 -0.62 -19.47 -9.11
C LYS A 79 -1.55 -20.25 -10.05
N PRO A 80 -1.05 -20.85 -11.16
CA PRO A 80 -1.87 -21.78 -11.91
C PRO A 80 -2.30 -22.90 -10.97
N ALA A 81 -3.53 -23.37 -11.11
CA ALA A 81 -3.99 -24.56 -10.41
C ALA A 81 -2.97 -25.70 -10.64
N PRO A 82 -2.67 -26.54 -9.64
CA PRO A 82 -1.82 -27.70 -9.84
C PRO A 82 -2.41 -28.55 -10.98
N LYS A 83 -1.55 -28.95 -11.91
CA LYS A 83 -1.88 -29.60 -13.20
C LYS A 83 -2.49 -31.01 -13.07
N ASP A 84 -2.86 -31.43 -11.87
CA ASP A 84 -3.33 -32.80 -11.62
C ASP A 84 -4.85 -32.96 -11.79
N GLU A 85 -5.60 -31.87 -12.00
CA GLU A 85 -7.03 -31.94 -12.37
C GLU A 85 -7.30 -31.83 -13.89
N GLU A 86 -6.27 -31.83 -14.74
CA GLU A 86 -6.44 -31.64 -16.19
C GLU A 86 -6.61 -32.95 -16.99
N LEU A 87 -6.75 -34.10 -16.31
CA LEU A 87 -6.81 -35.42 -16.97
C LEU A 87 -8.17 -36.14 -16.94
N VAL A 88 -9.22 -35.56 -16.34
CA VAL A 88 -10.54 -36.22 -16.31
C VAL A 88 -11.70 -35.27 -16.65
N ALA A 89 -11.69 -34.65 -17.84
CA ALA A 89 -12.92 -34.08 -18.40
C ALA A 89 -12.84 -33.84 -19.92
N ALA A 90 -12.39 -34.81 -20.71
CA ALA A 90 -12.69 -34.81 -22.14
C ALA A 90 -14.19 -35.16 -22.35
N ARG A 91 -15.07 -34.17 -22.31
CA ARG A 91 -16.45 -34.27 -22.84
C ARG A 91 -16.85 -32.96 -23.53
N PRO A 92 -17.40 -32.98 -24.77
CA PRO A 92 -17.80 -31.76 -25.46
C PRO A 92 -19.25 -31.39 -25.11
N HIS A 93 -19.49 -30.31 -24.35
CA HIS A 93 -20.81 -29.66 -24.24
C HIS A 93 -20.75 -28.26 -23.58
N PRO A 94 -21.82 -27.46 -23.70
CA PRO A 94 -22.16 -26.52 -24.76
C PRO A 94 -21.64 -25.09 -24.46
N GLN A 95 -21.88 -24.12 -25.36
CA GLN A 95 -21.50 -22.71 -25.20
C GLN A 95 -22.11 -22.09 -23.92
N HIS A 96 -21.39 -22.20 -22.80
CA HIS A 96 -21.69 -21.46 -21.59
C HIS A 96 -21.35 -20.00 -21.83
N ILE A 97 -22.37 -19.13 -21.77
CA ILE A 97 -22.21 -17.70 -21.55
C ILE A 97 -21.15 -17.53 -20.46
N LEU A 98 -20.02 -16.91 -20.80
CA LEU A 98 -18.96 -16.58 -19.84
C LEU A 98 -19.53 -15.57 -18.83
N ARG A 99 -20.23 -16.08 -17.83
CA ARG A 99 -20.67 -15.29 -16.69
C ARG A 99 -19.42 -14.93 -15.92
N ARG A 100 -18.97 -13.68 -16.03
CA ARG A 100 -17.90 -13.13 -15.19
C ARG A 100 -18.29 -13.38 -13.74
N VAL A 101 -17.68 -14.39 -13.12
CA VAL A 101 -17.79 -14.61 -11.69
C VAL A 101 -17.10 -13.42 -11.05
N ARG A 102 -17.84 -12.62 -10.28
CA ARG A 102 -17.25 -11.54 -9.49
C ARG A 102 -16.30 -12.22 -8.50
N SER A 103 -15.00 -11.96 -8.65
CA SER A 103 -14.00 -12.45 -7.70
C SER A 103 -14.44 -12.07 -6.30
N ARG A 104 -14.61 -13.07 -5.44
CA ARG A 104 -14.99 -12.86 -4.04
C ARG A 104 -13.72 -12.78 -3.23
N GLU A 105 -13.70 -11.77 -2.39
CA GLU A 105 -12.64 -11.54 -1.43
C GLU A 105 -12.45 -12.75 -0.52
N LYS A 106 -11.20 -13.20 -0.37
CA LYS A 106 -10.85 -14.18 0.65
C LYS A 106 -10.90 -13.47 2.00
N LEU A 107 -11.89 -13.83 2.81
CA LEU A 107 -11.98 -13.44 4.21
C LEU A 107 -10.99 -14.29 5.00
N PHE A 108 -10.02 -13.66 5.67
CA PHE A 108 -9.08 -14.33 6.56
C PHE A 108 -9.54 -14.15 8.02
N ALA A 109 -9.02 -14.99 8.91
CA ALA A 109 -9.39 -14.97 10.33
C ALA A 109 -9.04 -13.64 11.04
N ASP A 110 -8.12 -12.87 10.46
CA ASP A 110 -7.62 -11.57 10.91
C ASP A 110 -8.09 -10.40 10.03
N GLY A 111 -8.98 -10.62 9.05
CA GLY A 111 -9.57 -9.55 8.24
C GLY A 111 -9.50 -9.77 6.72
N CYS A 112 -9.63 -8.68 5.98
CA CYS A 112 -9.65 -8.65 4.52
C CYS A 112 -8.24 -8.36 3.98
N SER A 113 -7.59 -9.35 3.32
CA SER A 113 -6.24 -9.19 2.75
C SER A 113 -6.10 -8.03 1.76
N CYS A 114 -7.05 -7.92 0.84
CA CYS A 114 -7.48 -6.74 0.10
C CYS A 114 -7.31 -5.39 0.81
N HIS A 115 -7.87 -5.23 2.02
CA HIS A 115 -7.80 -3.98 2.78
C HIS A 115 -6.34 -3.71 3.16
N ASN A 116 -5.64 -4.70 3.72
CA ASN A 116 -4.24 -4.57 4.13
C ASN A 116 -3.34 -4.22 2.95
N THR A 117 -3.57 -4.87 1.80
CA THR A 117 -2.84 -4.58 0.56
C THR A 117 -3.18 -3.18 0.03
N ALA A 118 -4.46 -2.80 -0.03
CA ALA A 118 -4.87 -1.49 -0.52
C ALA A 118 -4.28 -0.36 0.33
N THR A 119 -4.38 -0.47 1.65
CA THR A 119 -3.87 0.53 2.60
C THR A 119 -2.35 0.63 2.53
N THR A 120 -1.63 -0.51 2.47
CA THR A 120 -0.16 -0.53 2.35
C THR A 120 0.31 0.06 1.02
N VAL A 121 -0.34 -0.31 -0.09
CA VAL A 121 -0.01 0.25 -1.41
C VAL A 121 -0.26 1.76 -1.43
N ALA A 122 -1.37 2.24 -0.87
CA ALA A 122 -1.65 3.67 -0.79
C ALA A 122 -0.60 4.42 0.04
N ALA A 123 -0.19 3.88 1.19
CA ALA A 123 0.90 4.44 2.01
C ALA A 123 2.22 4.50 1.22
N LEU A 124 2.58 3.42 0.51
CA LEU A 124 3.79 3.36 -0.31
C LEU A 124 3.76 4.36 -1.46
N VAL A 125 2.64 4.48 -2.17
CA VAL A 125 2.48 5.46 -3.25
C VAL A 125 2.65 6.88 -2.71
N GLY A 126 2.03 7.19 -1.57
CA GLY A 126 2.19 8.48 -0.90
C GLY A 126 3.64 8.77 -0.51
N PHE A 127 4.36 7.77 0.00
CA PHE A 127 5.78 7.88 0.31
C PHE A 127 6.63 8.20 -0.93
N LEU A 128 6.44 7.44 -2.01
CA LEU A 128 7.15 7.66 -3.27
C LEU A 128 6.85 9.03 -3.86
N TYR A 129 5.60 9.48 -3.76
CA TYR A 129 5.20 10.82 -4.17
C TYR A 129 5.92 11.89 -3.35
N PHE A 130 5.96 11.75 -2.02
CA PHE A 130 6.68 12.67 -1.14
C PHE A 130 8.18 12.74 -1.48
N LEU A 131 8.83 11.60 -1.75
CA LEU A 131 10.24 11.57 -2.17
C LEU A 131 10.47 12.18 -3.56
N ALA A 132 9.51 12.05 -4.46
CA ALA A 132 9.59 12.66 -5.79
C ALA A 132 9.50 14.19 -5.71
N GLU A 133 8.65 14.72 -4.81
CA GLU A 133 8.53 16.16 -4.55
C GLU A 133 9.69 16.71 -3.72
N ASN A 134 10.27 15.90 -2.83
CA ASN A 134 11.33 16.28 -1.90
C ASN A 134 12.57 15.38 -2.12
N PRO A 135 13.27 15.52 -3.25
CA PRO A 135 14.45 14.71 -3.52
C PRO A 135 15.52 14.97 -2.46
N PRO A 136 16.18 13.91 -1.95
CA PRO A 136 17.26 14.07 -0.98
C PRO A 136 18.38 14.91 -1.60
N ALA A 137 18.94 15.84 -0.82
CA ALA A 137 19.97 16.80 -1.25
C ALA A 137 21.26 16.15 -1.80
N ASN A 138 21.39 14.83 -1.71
CA ASN A 138 22.60 14.07 -2.04
C ASN A 138 22.47 13.22 -3.32
N ARG A 139 21.68 13.66 -4.31
CA ARG A 139 21.89 13.16 -5.68
C ARG A 139 23.16 13.82 -6.22
N GLU A 140 24.32 13.25 -5.91
CA GLU A 140 25.47 13.40 -6.78
C GLU A 140 25.00 13.06 -8.20
N GLN A 141 25.17 14.01 -9.12
CA GLN A 141 24.87 13.75 -10.52
C GLN A 141 25.68 12.52 -10.93
N PRO A 142 25.05 11.51 -11.55
CA PRO A 142 25.81 10.45 -12.19
C PRO A 142 26.81 11.12 -13.15
N PRO A 143 28.09 10.74 -13.13
CA PRO A 143 29.06 11.29 -14.08
C PRO A 143 28.46 11.10 -15.47
N SER A 144 28.38 12.19 -16.23
CA SER A 144 27.91 12.16 -17.61
C SER A 144 28.85 11.25 -18.38
N THR A 145 28.44 9.99 -18.60
CA THR A 145 29.20 9.07 -19.42
C THR A 145 29.24 9.66 -20.82
N LEU A 146 30.43 10.10 -21.21
CA LEU A 146 30.76 10.57 -22.54
C LEU A 146 30.27 9.52 -23.55
N SER A 147 29.40 9.93 -24.49
CA SER A 147 29.01 9.09 -25.61
C SER A 147 30.27 8.62 -26.36
N PRO A 148 30.41 7.33 -26.72
CA PRO A 148 31.51 6.91 -27.56
C PRO A 148 31.40 7.62 -28.91
N GLN A 149 32.46 8.34 -29.29
CA GLN A 149 32.60 8.84 -30.65
C GLN A 149 32.60 7.66 -31.62
N SER A 150 31.69 7.74 -32.59
CA SER A 150 31.62 6.82 -33.71
C SER A 150 32.75 7.17 -34.68
N ASP A 151 33.83 6.41 -34.67
CA ASP A 151 34.84 6.46 -35.73
C ASP A 151 34.30 5.70 -36.95
N TYR A 152 34.19 6.42 -38.08
CA TYR A 152 33.98 5.89 -39.43
C TYR A 152 35.28 6.01 -40.22
#